data_AF-A0A9W9V121-F1
#
_entry.id   AF-A0A9W9V121-F1
#
_cell.length_a   1.000
_cell.length_b   1.000
_cell.length_c   1.000
_cell.angle_alpha   90.00
_cell.angle_beta   90.00
_cell.angle_gamma   90.00
#
_symmetry.space_group_name_H-M   'P 1'
#
loop_
_entity.id
_entity.type
_entity.pdbx_description
1 polymer ?
#
loop_
_entity_poly.entity_id
_entity_poly.type
_entity_poly.pdbx_seq_one_letter_code
_entity_poly.pdbx_strand_id
1 'polypeptide(L)'
;MSDPTGYTVGWICALHVEYIAAQELLDEEHKKPTFVSPNDANDYTLGKIGDHNVVIAVLPDGEYGTASAANVATNMLSSFQNIRIGLMVGIGGGVPSESNDIRLGDIVVSAPRGTESGVFQYDFGKSIQGRSFQHTRFLNQPPTILRTAVTGIRTQYERKGHHLDETIHSILEKNVRLHRKYKRPEQITDRFFRSDVIHQQGGCASCADHPSKLIPRSERAENEDNPAIHYGLIASANQLMKNALIRDELAREKNVLCFETEAAGLMNNFPCLVIRGICDYADSHKNEEWQGYAAMAAAAYAKDLLQRIPLNRIEAEERITGIISG
;
A
#
# COMPACT_ATOMS: atom_id res chain seq x y z
N MET A 1 28.12 11.59 -3.27
CA MET A 1 27.42 11.24 -4.52
C MET A 1 27.10 9.77 -4.37
N SER A 2 25.83 9.37 -4.50
CA SER A 2 25.38 8.02 -4.12
C SER A 2 25.53 7.05 -5.29
N ASP A 3 26.17 5.91 -5.06
CA ASP A 3 26.36 4.85 -6.06
C ASP A 3 25.06 4.01 -6.20
N PRO A 4 24.42 3.94 -7.39
CA PRO A 4 23.22 3.14 -7.61
C PRO A 4 23.37 1.65 -7.29
N THR A 5 24.60 1.11 -7.32
CA THR A 5 24.85 -0.31 -6.99
C THR A 5 24.68 -0.62 -5.50
N GLY A 6 24.68 0.40 -4.64
CA GLY A 6 24.51 0.25 -3.19
C GLY A 6 23.07 0.00 -2.73
N TYR A 7 22.07 0.09 -3.61
CA TYR A 7 20.65 0.01 -3.26
C TYR A 7 20.08 -1.38 -3.56
N THR A 8 19.48 -2.00 -2.56
CA THR A 8 18.95 -3.38 -2.63
C THR A 8 17.43 -3.44 -2.49
N VAL A 9 16.79 -2.36 -2.04
CA VAL A 9 15.33 -2.27 -1.85
C VAL A 9 14.78 -1.19 -2.76
N GLY A 10 13.84 -1.56 -3.63
CA GLY A 10 13.05 -0.60 -4.40
C GLY A 10 11.69 -0.36 -3.75
N TRP A 11 11.30 0.90 -3.58
CA TRP A 11 10.02 1.31 -3.00
C TRP A 11 9.28 2.19 -4.01
N ILE A 12 8.09 1.79 -4.43
CA ILE A 12 7.26 2.55 -5.37
C ILE A 12 6.04 3.11 -4.64
N CYS A 13 5.80 4.40 -4.85
CA CYS A 13 4.62 5.14 -4.42
C CYS A 13 3.81 5.56 -5.66
N ALA A 14 2.49 5.57 -5.56
CA ALA A 14 1.60 6.06 -6.63
C ALA A 14 1.36 7.57 -6.54
N LEU A 15 1.27 8.11 -5.32
CA LEU A 15 0.84 9.49 -5.09
C LEU A 15 1.89 10.30 -4.35
N HIS A 16 1.83 11.62 -4.55
CA HIS A 16 2.69 12.58 -3.82
C HIS A 16 2.58 12.44 -2.30
N VAL A 17 1.39 12.12 -1.77
CA VAL A 17 1.20 11.93 -0.32
C VAL A 17 1.91 10.69 0.21
N GLU A 18 1.97 9.64 -0.59
CA GLU A 18 2.67 8.40 -0.28
C GLU A 18 4.18 8.59 -0.41
N TYR A 19 4.62 9.39 -1.38
CA TYR A 19 6.03 9.71 -1.57
C TYR A 19 6.59 10.52 -0.40
N ILE A 20 5.86 11.54 0.08
CA ILE A 20 6.24 12.27 1.31
C ILE A 20 6.33 11.32 2.51
N ALA A 21 5.31 10.46 2.71
CA ALA A 21 5.34 9.52 3.83
C ALA A 21 6.54 8.57 3.76
N ALA A 22 6.86 8.04 2.57
CA ALA A 22 8.02 7.18 2.38
C ALA A 22 9.35 7.89 2.69
N GLN A 23 9.50 9.16 2.26
CA GLN A 23 10.68 9.99 2.52
C GLN A 23 10.89 10.24 4.02
N GLU A 24 9.83 10.65 4.73
CA GLU A 24 9.91 10.99 6.16
C GLU A 24 10.17 9.77 7.07
N LEU A 25 9.98 8.56 6.55
CA LEU A 25 10.26 7.32 7.29
C LEU A 25 11.71 6.83 7.12
N LEU A 26 12.50 7.44 6.24
CA LEU A 26 13.94 7.18 6.13
C LEU A 26 14.65 7.55 7.44
N ASP A 27 15.61 6.71 7.86
CA ASP A 27 16.52 7.04 8.97
C ASP A 27 17.59 8.04 8.51
N GLU A 28 17.99 7.97 7.25
CA GLU A 28 18.94 8.88 6.60
C GLU A 28 18.53 9.12 5.13
N GLU A 29 18.54 10.38 4.70
CA GLU A 29 18.46 10.73 3.28
C GLU A 29 19.86 10.81 2.65
N HIS A 30 20.05 10.10 1.55
CA HIS A 30 21.27 10.14 0.77
C HIS A 30 21.18 11.21 -0.33
N LYS A 31 22.34 11.62 -0.86
CA LYS A 31 22.39 12.54 -2.02
C LYS A 31 21.73 11.90 -3.24
N LYS A 32 21.14 12.72 -4.12
CA LYS A 32 20.58 12.30 -5.41
C LYS A 32 21.57 11.41 -6.22
N PRO A 33 21.04 10.48 -7.04
CA PRO A 33 21.88 9.63 -7.88
C PRO A 33 22.72 10.48 -8.83
N THR A 34 23.94 10.02 -9.09
CA THR A 34 24.86 10.67 -10.04
C THR A 34 24.52 10.37 -11.49
N PHE A 35 23.89 9.23 -11.70
CA PHE A 35 23.56 8.68 -12.99
C PHE A 35 22.28 7.86 -12.86
N VAL A 36 21.40 8.05 -13.83
CA VAL A 36 20.25 7.20 -14.13
C VAL A 36 20.32 6.86 -15.61
N SER A 37 19.69 5.77 -16.01
CA SER A 37 19.61 5.37 -17.42
C SER A 37 19.06 6.53 -18.28
N PRO A 38 19.55 6.76 -19.53
CA PRO A 38 19.13 7.91 -20.34
C PRO A 38 17.62 8.03 -20.60
N ASN A 39 16.88 6.92 -20.53
CA ASN A 39 15.42 6.88 -20.73
C ASN A 39 14.64 6.75 -19.42
N ASP A 40 15.32 6.81 -18.27
CA ASP A 40 14.69 6.81 -16.96
C ASP A 40 14.20 8.24 -16.63
N ALA A 41 12.88 8.40 -16.62
CA ALA A 41 12.22 9.67 -16.32
C ALA A 41 11.73 9.77 -14.86
N ASN A 42 12.05 8.80 -14.00
CA ASN A 42 11.59 8.80 -12.62
C ASN A 42 12.33 9.87 -11.80
N ASP A 43 11.62 10.46 -10.82
CA ASP A 43 12.27 11.15 -9.71
C ASP A 43 12.55 10.15 -8.59
N TYR A 44 13.75 10.24 -8.01
CA TYR A 44 14.20 9.34 -6.95
C TYR A 44 14.57 10.08 -5.68
N THR A 45 14.17 9.49 -4.55
CA THR A 45 14.79 9.71 -3.25
C THR A 45 15.59 8.49 -2.87
N LEU A 46 16.80 8.73 -2.40
CA LEU A 46 17.70 7.70 -1.92
C LEU A 46 17.86 7.85 -0.43
N GLY A 47 17.91 6.74 0.30
CA GLY A 47 18.14 6.79 1.74
C GLY A 47 18.37 5.44 2.37
N LYS A 48 18.27 5.40 3.70
CA LYS A 48 18.47 4.23 4.52
C LYS A 48 17.30 3.98 5.46
N ILE A 49 16.93 2.71 5.63
CA ILE A 49 16.04 2.24 6.69
C ILE A 49 16.71 1.07 7.41
N GLY A 50 17.03 1.26 8.70
CA GLY A 50 17.87 0.34 9.46
C GLY A 50 19.23 0.16 8.77
N ASP A 51 19.48 -1.06 8.30
CA ASP A 51 20.70 -1.41 7.56
C ASP A 51 20.52 -1.45 6.04
N HIS A 52 19.32 -1.15 5.53
CA HIS A 52 18.98 -1.31 4.12
C HIS A 52 19.03 0.03 3.39
N ASN A 53 19.73 0.06 2.26
CA ASN A 53 19.67 1.19 1.33
C ASN A 53 18.44 1.06 0.43
N VAL A 54 17.60 2.08 0.47
CA VAL A 54 16.29 2.13 -0.20
C VAL A 54 16.30 3.20 -1.29
N VAL A 55 15.83 2.83 -2.48
CA VAL A 55 15.50 3.77 -3.56
C VAL A 55 13.99 3.88 -3.67
N ILE A 56 13.49 5.10 -3.52
CA ILE A 56 12.06 5.42 -3.56
C ILE A 56 11.78 6.15 -4.87
N ALA A 57 10.77 5.72 -5.62
CA ALA A 57 10.23 6.42 -6.77
C ALA A 57 8.73 6.67 -6.61
N VAL A 58 8.23 7.66 -7.35
CA VAL A 58 6.81 8.00 -7.43
C VAL A 58 6.36 7.96 -8.88
N LEU A 59 5.09 7.60 -9.12
CA LEU A 59 4.47 7.71 -10.43
C LEU A 59 4.43 9.19 -10.90
N PRO A 60 4.44 9.44 -12.23
CA PRO A 60 4.26 10.78 -12.77
C PRO A 60 2.98 11.45 -12.28
N ASP A 61 3.03 12.77 -12.09
CA ASP A 61 1.87 13.53 -11.61
C ASP A 61 0.67 13.39 -12.57
N GLY A 62 -0.51 13.12 -11.99
CA GLY A 62 -1.73 12.84 -12.74
C GLY A 62 -1.85 11.42 -13.31
N GLU A 63 -0.85 10.57 -13.16
CA GLU A 63 -0.91 9.16 -13.53
C GLU A 63 -1.21 8.25 -12.34
N TYR A 64 -1.92 7.16 -12.61
CA TYR A 64 -2.14 6.04 -11.71
C TYR A 64 -2.35 4.79 -12.56
N GLY A 65 -2.45 3.63 -11.91
CA GLY A 65 -2.75 2.40 -12.62
C GLY A 65 -1.54 1.52 -12.91
N THR A 66 -1.84 0.32 -13.38
CA THR A 66 -0.86 -0.76 -13.53
C THR A 66 0.24 -0.48 -14.55
N ALA A 67 -0.07 0.23 -15.63
CA ALA A 67 0.90 0.55 -16.68
C ALA A 67 1.94 1.57 -16.22
N SER A 68 1.52 2.63 -15.53
CA SER A 68 2.42 3.65 -15.00
C SER A 68 3.35 3.06 -13.94
N ALA A 69 2.80 2.23 -13.03
CA ALA A 69 3.60 1.50 -12.05
C ALA A 69 4.64 0.58 -12.68
N ALA A 70 4.27 -0.18 -13.72
CA ALA A 70 5.21 -1.04 -14.45
C ALA A 70 6.33 -0.25 -15.14
N ASN A 71 6.02 0.93 -15.70
CA ASN A 71 7.03 1.81 -16.31
C ASN A 71 8.01 2.34 -15.26
N VAL A 72 7.51 2.83 -14.12
CA VAL A 72 8.36 3.29 -13.01
C VAL A 72 9.27 2.17 -12.53
N ALA A 73 8.74 0.96 -12.33
CA ALA A 73 9.54 -0.19 -11.91
C ALA A 73 10.63 -0.55 -12.94
N THR A 74 10.29 -0.58 -14.22
CA THR A 74 11.23 -0.91 -15.31
C THR A 74 12.38 0.09 -15.38
N ASN A 75 12.06 1.38 -15.27
CA ASN A 75 13.03 2.46 -15.24
C ASN A 75 13.94 2.35 -14.00
N MET A 76 13.35 2.11 -12.81
CA MET A 76 14.07 1.88 -11.57
C MET A 76 15.05 0.73 -11.67
N LEU A 77 14.63 -0.42 -12.19
CA LEU A 77 15.50 -1.58 -12.36
C LEU A 77 16.62 -1.35 -13.38
N SER A 78 16.39 -0.48 -14.37
CA SER A 78 17.40 -0.10 -15.37
C SER A 78 18.51 0.74 -14.74
N SER A 79 18.17 1.65 -13.82
CA SER A 79 19.11 2.54 -13.15
C SER A 79 19.74 1.93 -11.87
N PHE A 80 19.00 1.09 -11.16
CA PHE A 80 19.39 0.47 -9.89
C PHE A 80 19.40 -1.05 -10.01
N GLN A 81 20.43 -1.58 -10.67
CA GLN A 81 20.50 -2.99 -11.03
C GLN A 81 20.69 -3.95 -9.84
N ASN A 82 21.05 -3.44 -8.66
CA ASN A 82 21.27 -4.26 -7.47
C ASN A 82 20.01 -4.44 -6.60
N ILE A 83 18.86 -3.92 -7.01
CA ILE A 83 17.59 -4.16 -6.31
C ILE A 83 17.28 -5.67 -6.28
N ARG A 84 16.97 -6.16 -5.08
CA ARG A 84 16.68 -7.57 -4.78
C ARG A 84 15.23 -7.80 -4.38
N ILE A 85 14.61 -6.81 -3.74
CA ILE A 85 13.20 -6.86 -3.34
C ILE A 85 12.50 -5.54 -3.66
N GLY A 86 11.20 -5.62 -3.92
CA GLY A 86 10.32 -4.48 -4.11
C GLY A 86 9.33 -4.27 -2.95
N LEU A 87 8.89 -3.03 -2.79
CA LEU A 87 7.73 -2.66 -1.98
C LEU A 87 6.82 -1.75 -2.82
N MET A 88 5.52 -2.01 -2.81
CA MET A 88 4.50 -1.08 -3.27
C MET A 88 3.75 -0.59 -2.04
N VAL A 89 4.02 0.64 -1.62
CA VAL A 89 3.46 1.20 -0.38
C VAL A 89 2.66 2.44 -0.73
N GLY A 90 1.43 2.50 -0.24
CA GLY A 90 0.57 3.63 -0.50
C GLY A 90 -0.74 3.54 0.26
N ILE A 91 -1.74 4.23 -0.24
CA ILE A 91 -3.10 4.19 0.28
C ILE A 91 -3.99 3.28 -0.56
N GLY A 92 -5.08 2.81 0.05
CA GLY A 92 -6.10 2.03 -0.64
C GLY A 92 -7.46 2.18 0.04
N GLY A 93 -8.49 1.66 -0.61
CA GLY A 93 -9.84 1.58 -0.05
C GLY A 93 -10.03 0.29 0.73
N GLY A 94 -10.49 0.37 1.96
CA GLY A 94 -10.70 -0.77 2.85
C GLY A 94 -12.06 -1.44 2.64
N VAL A 95 -12.15 -2.71 3.03
CA VAL A 95 -13.37 -3.50 2.91
C VAL A 95 -13.78 -4.02 4.30
N PRO A 96 -14.60 -3.26 5.05
CA PRO A 96 -15.10 -3.72 6.34
C PRO A 96 -16.03 -4.92 6.15
N SER A 97 -15.91 -5.90 7.04
CA SER A 97 -16.72 -7.13 7.04
C SER A 97 -16.91 -7.63 8.47
N GLU A 98 -17.82 -8.57 8.68
CA GLU A 98 -18.00 -9.20 10.02
C GLU A 98 -16.73 -9.89 10.53
N SER A 99 -15.91 -10.42 9.62
CA SER A 99 -14.65 -11.10 9.95
C SER A 99 -13.44 -10.17 10.02
N ASN A 100 -13.52 -8.96 9.45
CA ASN A 100 -12.43 -8.00 9.42
C ASN A 100 -12.99 -6.58 9.63
N ASP A 101 -12.84 -6.06 10.84
CA ASP A 101 -13.21 -4.69 11.20
C ASP A 101 -12.14 -3.69 10.72
N ILE A 102 -12.06 -3.54 9.38
CA ILE A 102 -11.17 -2.60 8.71
C ILE A 102 -11.69 -1.18 8.90
N ARG A 103 -10.84 -0.30 9.42
CA ARG A 103 -11.14 1.11 9.69
C ARG A 103 -10.21 2.05 8.95
N LEU A 104 -10.58 3.33 8.84
CA LEU A 104 -9.67 4.32 8.27
C LEU A 104 -8.42 4.45 9.16
N GLY A 105 -7.26 4.53 8.52
CA GLY A 105 -5.95 4.52 9.18
C GLY A 105 -5.37 3.12 9.43
N ASP A 106 -6.17 2.05 9.34
CA ASP A 106 -5.64 0.68 9.37
C ASP A 106 -4.71 0.40 8.19
N ILE A 107 -3.99 -0.72 8.29
CA ILE A 107 -3.06 -1.17 7.27
C ILE A 107 -3.49 -2.53 6.76
N VAL A 108 -3.54 -2.70 5.44
CA VAL A 108 -3.73 -3.99 4.78
C VAL A 108 -2.44 -4.38 4.08
N VAL A 109 -1.94 -5.56 4.38
CA VAL A 109 -0.70 -6.12 3.82
C VAL A 109 -1.07 -7.32 2.94
N SER A 110 -0.58 -7.35 1.70
CA SER A 110 -0.85 -8.47 0.81
C SER A 110 -0.24 -9.76 1.34
N ALA A 111 -1.08 -10.78 1.52
CA ALA A 111 -0.67 -12.06 2.05
C ALA A 111 -1.36 -13.20 1.29
N PRO A 112 -0.61 -14.23 0.84
CA PRO A 112 -1.21 -15.40 0.22
C PRO A 112 -2.20 -16.09 1.17
N ARG A 113 -3.40 -16.41 0.67
CA ARG A 113 -4.48 -17.08 1.41
C ARG A 113 -5.24 -18.00 0.47
N GLY A 114 -5.39 -19.28 0.86
CA GLY A 114 -6.08 -20.26 0.03
C GLY A 114 -5.42 -20.38 -1.35
N THR A 115 -6.20 -20.11 -2.40
CA THR A 115 -5.75 -20.16 -3.80
C THR A 115 -5.16 -18.84 -4.31
N GLU A 116 -5.21 -17.77 -3.53
CA GLU A 116 -4.82 -16.42 -3.96
C GLU A 116 -3.40 -16.09 -3.47
N SER A 117 -2.62 -15.41 -4.32
CA SER A 117 -1.20 -15.09 -4.10
C SER A 117 -0.98 -13.83 -3.24
N GLY A 118 -2.06 -13.16 -2.82
CA GLY A 118 -2.05 -11.94 -2.02
C GLY A 118 -2.48 -10.69 -2.81
N VAL A 119 -2.40 -10.73 -4.15
CA VAL A 119 -2.94 -9.68 -5.03
C VAL A 119 -3.79 -10.33 -6.13
N PHE A 120 -4.95 -9.75 -6.40
CA PHE A 120 -5.89 -10.23 -7.41
C PHE A 120 -6.24 -9.11 -8.38
N GLN A 121 -6.00 -9.30 -9.69
CA GLN A 121 -6.42 -8.33 -10.70
C GLN A 121 -7.85 -8.59 -11.16
N TYR A 122 -8.80 -7.78 -10.70
CA TYR A 122 -10.21 -8.01 -10.96
C TYR A 122 -10.71 -7.50 -12.32
N ASP A 123 -10.00 -6.58 -12.97
CA ASP A 123 -10.37 -6.05 -14.29
C ASP A 123 -9.76 -6.82 -15.48
N PHE A 124 -8.99 -7.89 -15.23
CA PHE A 124 -8.31 -8.66 -16.27
C PHE A 124 -8.96 -10.01 -16.50
N GLY A 125 -9.47 -10.21 -17.72
CA GLY A 125 -10.28 -11.38 -18.01
C GLY A 125 -11.01 -11.31 -19.33
N LYS A 126 -12.04 -12.15 -19.47
CA LYS A 126 -12.87 -12.26 -20.67
C LYS A 126 -14.31 -11.91 -20.35
N SER A 127 -14.88 -11.02 -21.15
CA SER A 127 -16.32 -10.81 -21.24
C SER A 127 -16.89 -11.78 -22.27
N ILE A 128 -17.73 -12.72 -21.84
CA ILE A 128 -18.37 -13.71 -22.71
C ILE A 128 -19.87 -13.44 -22.72
N GLN A 129 -20.48 -13.38 -23.90
CA GLN A 129 -21.91 -13.11 -24.04
C GLN A 129 -22.74 -14.07 -23.17
N GLY A 130 -23.59 -13.50 -22.31
CA GLY A 130 -24.46 -14.26 -21.41
C GLY A 130 -23.77 -14.89 -20.20
N ARG A 131 -22.53 -14.53 -19.88
CA ARG A 131 -21.78 -15.03 -18.70
C ARG A 131 -21.22 -13.88 -17.87
N SER A 132 -20.95 -14.15 -16.59
CA SER A 132 -20.18 -13.24 -15.75
C SER A 132 -18.75 -13.08 -16.29
N PHE A 133 -18.09 -11.98 -15.89
CA PHE A 133 -16.71 -11.72 -16.27
C PHE A 133 -15.81 -12.84 -15.75
N GLN A 134 -15.03 -13.44 -16.65
CA GLN A 134 -14.11 -14.51 -16.29
C GLN A 134 -12.73 -13.93 -16.04
N HIS A 135 -12.32 -13.84 -14.78
CA HIS A 135 -10.95 -13.45 -14.42
C HIS A 135 -9.96 -14.52 -14.89
N THR A 136 -8.91 -14.12 -15.60
CA THR A 136 -7.95 -15.07 -16.19
C THR A 136 -6.49 -14.80 -15.83
N ARG A 137 -6.19 -13.73 -15.10
CA ARG A 137 -4.80 -13.41 -14.74
C ARG A 137 -4.38 -14.14 -13.47
N PHE A 138 -3.15 -14.65 -13.49
CA PHE A 138 -2.44 -15.06 -12.29
C PHE A 138 -1.33 -14.05 -11.99
N LEU A 139 -1.23 -13.66 -10.71
CA LEU A 139 -0.17 -12.79 -10.21
C LEU A 139 0.70 -13.57 -9.25
N ASN A 140 2.02 -13.37 -9.32
CA ASN A 140 2.96 -14.00 -8.41
C ASN A 140 2.72 -13.56 -6.96
N GLN A 141 3.16 -14.40 -6.03
CA GLN A 141 3.19 -14.07 -4.60
C GLN A 141 4.41 -13.21 -4.26
N PRO A 142 4.37 -12.42 -3.18
CA PRO A 142 5.55 -11.73 -2.68
C PRO A 142 6.72 -12.70 -2.40
N PRO A 143 7.98 -12.27 -2.59
CA PRO A 143 9.17 -13.05 -2.24
C PRO A 143 9.11 -13.71 -0.87
N THR A 144 9.67 -14.92 -0.75
CA THR A 144 9.64 -15.69 0.50
C THR A 144 10.27 -14.95 1.68
N ILE A 145 11.32 -14.15 1.44
CA ILE A 145 11.93 -13.29 2.45
C ILE A 145 10.93 -12.28 3.04
N LEU A 146 10.12 -11.63 2.19
CA LEU A 146 9.09 -10.68 2.62
C LEU A 146 7.95 -11.38 3.36
N ARG A 147 7.49 -12.54 2.87
CA ARG A 147 6.43 -13.32 3.55
C ARG A 147 6.88 -13.84 4.93
N THR A 148 8.15 -14.21 5.06
CA THR A 148 8.74 -14.61 6.34
C THR A 148 8.82 -13.41 7.29
N ALA A 149 9.23 -12.25 6.78
CA ALA A 149 9.26 -11.01 7.56
C ALA A 149 7.87 -10.60 8.05
N VAL A 150 6.84 -10.72 7.20
CA VAL A 150 5.42 -10.49 7.57
C VAL A 150 4.98 -11.41 8.71
N THR A 151 5.38 -12.69 8.69
CA THR A 151 5.09 -13.59 9.82
C THR A 151 5.81 -13.15 11.09
N GLY A 152 7.06 -12.72 10.96
CA GLY A 152 7.90 -12.26 12.06
C GLY A 152 7.37 -10.98 12.73
N ILE A 153 6.97 -9.98 11.95
CA ILE A 153 6.42 -8.71 12.47
C ILE A 153 5.04 -8.91 13.07
N ARG A 154 4.16 -9.72 12.44
CA ARG A 154 2.86 -10.08 13.01
C ARG A 154 3.00 -10.71 14.39
N THR A 155 3.93 -11.65 14.53
CA THR A 155 4.22 -12.30 15.82
C THR A 155 4.77 -11.31 16.86
N GLN A 156 5.56 -10.31 16.42
CA GLN A 156 6.07 -9.28 17.31
C GLN A 156 4.95 -8.38 17.81
N TYR A 157 4.10 -7.89 16.90
CA TYR A 157 2.97 -7.01 17.23
C TYR A 157 1.99 -7.70 18.17
N GLU A 158 1.60 -8.96 17.89
CA GLU A 158 0.70 -9.72 18.78
C GLU A 158 1.28 -9.92 20.19
N ARG A 159 2.61 -10.06 20.32
CA ARG A 159 3.26 -10.32 21.60
C ARG A 159 3.62 -9.07 22.41
N LYS A 160 3.89 -7.95 21.73
CA LYS A 160 4.53 -6.77 22.32
C LYS A 160 3.88 -5.45 21.94
N GLY A 161 2.87 -5.47 21.07
CA GLY A 161 2.34 -4.28 20.41
C GLY A 161 3.29 -3.73 19.34
N HIS A 162 2.89 -2.60 18.77
CA HIS A 162 3.64 -1.85 17.78
C HIS A 162 3.73 -0.36 18.16
N HIS A 163 4.68 0.36 17.57
CA HIS A 163 4.92 1.77 17.86
C HIS A 163 4.60 2.68 16.66
N LEU A 164 3.65 2.26 15.81
CA LEU A 164 3.30 2.98 14.58
C LEU A 164 2.85 4.42 14.86
N ASP A 165 1.89 4.61 15.79
CA ASP A 165 1.39 5.95 16.14
C ASP A 165 2.47 6.84 16.75
N GLU A 166 3.33 6.29 17.61
CA GLU A 166 4.45 7.02 18.21
C GLU A 166 5.47 7.45 17.15
N THR A 167 5.76 6.57 16.19
CA THR A 167 6.67 6.86 15.07
C THR A 167 6.13 8.00 14.22
N ILE A 168 4.85 7.94 13.85
CA ILE A 168 4.18 8.99 13.07
C ILE A 168 4.17 10.30 13.86
N HIS A 169 3.85 10.26 15.15
CA HIS A 169 3.83 11.45 16.00
C HIS A 169 5.20 12.13 16.06
N SER A 170 6.27 11.36 16.28
CA SER A 170 7.65 11.89 16.33
C SER A 170 8.08 12.57 15.02
N ILE A 171 7.64 12.05 13.87
CA ILE A 171 7.89 12.67 12.57
C ILE A 171 7.19 14.02 12.47
N LEU A 172 5.90 14.08 12.84
CA LEU A 172 5.11 15.31 12.74
C LEU A 172 5.55 16.40 13.72
N GLU A 173 6.11 16.03 14.87
CA GLU A 173 6.75 16.96 15.80
C GLU A 173 8.01 17.59 15.20
N LYS A 174 8.82 16.80 14.48
CA LYS A 174 10.04 17.27 13.81
C LYS A 174 9.75 18.11 12.57
N ASN A 175 8.69 17.77 11.83
CA ASN A 175 8.30 18.46 10.60
C ASN A 175 6.88 19.03 10.69
N VAL A 176 6.77 20.16 11.40
CA VAL A 176 5.48 20.85 11.65
C VAL A 176 4.70 21.22 10.39
N ARG A 177 5.35 21.30 9.22
CA ARG A 177 4.68 21.58 7.94
C ARG A 177 3.73 20.46 7.52
N LEU A 178 4.03 19.23 7.93
CA LEU A 178 3.24 18.05 7.59
C LEU A 178 2.04 17.85 8.52
N HIS A 179 2.06 18.45 9.71
CA HIS A 179 1.06 18.25 10.74
C HIS A 179 -0.39 18.50 10.25
N ARG A 180 -0.60 19.47 9.34
CA ARG A 180 -1.96 19.75 8.82
C ARG A 180 -2.55 18.58 8.04
N LYS A 181 -1.74 17.89 7.24
CA LYS A 181 -2.21 16.89 6.25
C LYS A 181 -1.99 15.45 6.71
N TYR A 182 -0.98 15.21 7.55
CA TYR A 182 -0.52 13.86 7.89
C TYR A 182 -0.84 13.44 9.33
N LYS A 183 -1.36 14.35 10.17
CA LYS A 183 -1.87 13.97 11.49
C LYS A 183 -3.03 12.98 11.36
N ARG A 184 -3.16 12.10 12.34
CA ARG A 184 -4.33 11.24 12.48
C ARG A 184 -5.60 12.11 12.60
N PRO A 185 -6.60 11.94 11.72
CA PRO A 185 -7.88 12.62 11.87
C PRO A 185 -8.62 12.15 13.13
N GLU A 186 -9.61 12.92 13.56
CA GLU A 186 -10.44 12.54 14.70
C GLU A 186 -11.26 11.28 14.38
N GLN A 187 -11.43 10.39 15.37
CA GLN A 187 -12.13 9.11 15.16
C GLN A 187 -13.57 9.29 14.65
N ILE A 188 -14.23 10.42 14.93
CA ILE A 188 -15.58 10.74 14.45
C ILE A 188 -15.66 10.92 12.93
N THR A 189 -14.53 11.19 12.26
CA THR A 189 -14.49 11.32 10.79
C THR A 189 -14.39 9.96 10.09
N ASP A 190 -14.14 8.88 10.84
CA ASP A 190 -14.19 7.50 10.37
C ASP A 190 -15.65 7.02 10.22
N ARG A 191 -16.24 7.33 9.06
CA ARG A 191 -17.65 7.08 8.76
C ARG A 191 -17.82 5.99 7.71
N PHE A 192 -18.36 4.85 8.12
CA PHE A 192 -18.70 3.74 7.22
C PHE A 192 -20.20 3.75 6.92
N PHE A 193 -20.55 3.94 5.65
CA PHE A 193 -21.94 3.99 5.18
C PHE A 193 -22.40 2.63 4.68
N ARG A 194 -23.71 2.39 4.72
CA ARG A 194 -24.30 1.22 4.06
C ARG A 194 -24.07 1.28 2.54
N SER A 195 -23.92 0.12 1.93
CA SER A 195 -23.60 -0.02 0.50
C SER A 195 -24.66 0.49 -0.46
N ASP A 196 -25.91 0.67 -0.01
CA ASP A 196 -27.02 1.25 -0.78
C ASP A 196 -26.96 2.78 -0.87
N VAL A 197 -26.07 3.43 -0.12
CA VAL A 197 -25.94 4.88 -0.06
C VAL A 197 -24.96 5.35 -1.12
N ILE A 198 -25.47 6.11 -2.10
CA ILE A 198 -24.67 6.67 -3.19
C ILE A 198 -24.41 8.16 -2.94
N HIS A 199 -23.15 8.58 -2.96
CA HIS A 199 -22.74 9.99 -3.00
C HIS A 199 -22.70 10.51 -4.44
N GLN A 200 -23.41 11.61 -4.72
CA GLN A 200 -23.21 12.35 -5.97
C GLN A 200 -21.84 13.05 -5.97
N GLN A 201 -21.22 13.19 -7.15
CA GLN A 201 -19.90 13.81 -7.31
C GLN A 201 -19.88 15.24 -6.73
N GLY A 202 -18.88 15.56 -5.90
CA GLY A 202 -18.67 16.92 -5.35
C GLY A 202 -18.68 17.03 -3.82
N GLY A 203 -18.85 15.92 -3.10
CA GLY A 203 -18.89 15.91 -1.65
C GLY A 203 -20.31 16.08 -1.13
N CYS A 204 -20.69 15.29 -0.13
CA CYS A 204 -22.06 15.26 0.35
C CYS A 204 -22.19 16.01 1.67
N ALA A 205 -22.45 17.31 1.60
CA ALA A 205 -22.98 18.04 2.75
C ALA A 205 -24.31 17.40 3.24
N SER A 206 -25.12 16.81 2.33
CA SER A 206 -26.42 16.22 2.64
C SER A 206 -26.40 14.76 3.14
N CYS A 207 -25.24 14.12 3.23
CA CYS A 207 -25.10 12.74 3.73
C CYS A 207 -24.49 12.70 5.13
N ALA A 208 -23.85 13.81 5.54
CA ALA A 208 -23.41 14.03 6.90
C ALA A 208 -24.58 14.08 7.90
N ASP A 209 -25.80 14.38 7.44
CA ASP A 209 -26.96 14.67 8.29
C ASP A 209 -27.86 13.46 8.64
N HIS A 210 -27.49 12.24 8.24
CA HIS A 210 -28.30 11.06 8.54
C HIS A 210 -27.50 9.93 9.20
N PRO A 211 -27.37 9.94 10.55
CA PRO A 211 -26.77 8.86 11.32
C PRO A 211 -27.35 7.47 11.02
N SER A 212 -28.60 7.40 10.57
CA SER A 212 -29.28 6.14 10.18
C SER A 212 -28.70 5.46 8.93
N LYS A 213 -27.86 6.15 8.16
CA LYS A 213 -27.16 5.63 6.97
C LYS A 213 -25.77 5.07 7.30
N LEU A 214 -25.26 5.36 8.50
CA LEU A 214 -23.99 4.83 8.98
C LEU A 214 -24.21 3.43 9.55
N ILE A 215 -23.22 2.57 9.35
CA ILE A 215 -23.12 1.29 10.05
C ILE A 215 -22.47 1.59 11.42
N PRO A 216 -23.20 1.38 12.54
CA PRO A 216 -22.64 1.61 13.86
C PRO A 216 -21.44 0.70 14.12
N ARG A 217 -20.38 1.25 14.70
CA ARG A 217 -19.18 0.52 15.09
C ARG A 217 -18.80 0.91 16.51
N SER A 218 -18.57 -0.07 17.37
CA SER A 218 -18.06 0.15 18.72
C SER A 218 -16.64 0.69 18.67
N GLU A 219 -16.22 1.40 19.71
CA GLU A 219 -14.80 1.69 19.89
C GLU A 219 -14.01 0.39 20.01
N ARG A 220 -12.77 0.39 19.50
CA ARG A 220 -11.85 -0.73 19.71
C ARG A 220 -11.51 -0.84 21.19
N ALA A 221 -11.41 -2.05 21.69
CA ALA A 221 -10.99 -2.30 23.06
C ALA A 221 -9.51 -1.92 23.26
N GLU A 222 -9.11 -1.64 24.49
CA GLU A 222 -7.73 -1.25 24.83
C GLU A 222 -6.68 -2.31 24.44
N ASN A 223 -7.09 -3.57 24.31
CA ASN A 223 -6.23 -4.68 23.92
C ASN A 223 -6.22 -4.96 22.40
N GLU A 224 -6.88 -4.12 21.61
CA GLU A 224 -6.86 -4.18 20.14
C GLU A 224 -5.90 -3.13 19.56
N ASP A 225 -5.16 -3.52 18.53
CA ASP A 225 -4.27 -2.62 17.82
C ASP A 225 -5.05 -1.48 17.14
N ASN A 226 -4.49 -0.28 17.24
CA ASN A 226 -5.08 0.91 16.62
C ASN A 226 -3.98 1.91 16.20
N PRO A 227 -3.57 1.94 14.92
CA PRO A 227 -4.20 1.28 13.77
C PRO A 227 -4.03 -0.25 13.79
N ALA A 228 -5.00 -0.99 13.26
CA ALA A 228 -4.91 -2.45 13.14
C ALA A 228 -4.24 -2.86 11.83
N ILE A 229 -3.62 -4.05 11.82
CA ILE A 229 -2.97 -4.61 10.64
C ILE A 229 -3.71 -5.87 10.18
N HIS A 230 -4.16 -5.84 8.93
CA HIS A 230 -4.90 -6.93 8.29
C HIS A 230 -4.05 -7.60 7.21
N TYR A 231 -4.14 -8.92 7.11
CA TYR A 231 -3.28 -9.73 6.23
C TYR A 231 -4.09 -10.60 5.29
N GLY A 232 -4.21 -10.21 4.03
CA GLY A 232 -5.03 -10.96 3.07
C GLY A 232 -4.96 -10.42 1.65
N LEU A 233 -6.08 -10.58 0.93
CA LEU A 233 -6.15 -10.31 -0.49
C LEU A 233 -6.37 -8.81 -0.77
N ILE A 234 -5.52 -8.25 -1.62
CA ILE A 234 -5.67 -6.91 -2.17
C ILE A 234 -6.12 -7.02 -3.63
N ALA A 235 -7.26 -6.39 -3.95
CA ALA A 235 -7.79 -6.32 -5.31
C ALA A 235 -7.21 -5.12 -6.06
N SER A 236 -6.67 -5.36 -7.24
CA SER A 236 -5.96 -4.40 -8.08
C SER A 236 -6.64 -4.23 -9.43
N ALA A 237 -6.68 -3.01 -9.98
CA ALA A 237 -7.19 -2.74 -11.33
C ALA A 237 -6.69 -1.39 -11.87
N ASN A 238 -6.95 -1.08 -13.13
CA ASN A 238 -6.72 0.28 -13.67
C ASN A 238 -7.84 1.27 -13.32
N GLN A 239 -8.91 0.80 -12.69
CA GLN A 239 -10.08 1.62 -12.35
C GLN A 239 -10.21 1.74 -10.84
N LEU A 240 -10.41 2.96 -10.35
CA LEU A 240 -10.68 3.20 -8.95
C LEU A 240 -12.05 2.62 -8.55
N MET A 241 -12.09 1.78 -7.52
CA MET A 241 -13.32 1.20 -7.01
C MET A 241 -14.16 2.26 -6.29
N LYS A 242 -15.34 2.57 -6.85
CA LYS A 242 -16.34 3.48 -6.26
C LYS A 242 -17.73 2.88 -6.16
N ASN A 243 -17.84 1.56 -6.32
CA ASN A 243 -19.10 0.85 -6.35
C ASN A 243 -19.14 -0.15 -5.18
N ALA A 244 -19.84 0.23 -4.10
CA ALA A 244 -19.98 -0.59 -2.91
C ALA A 244 -20.57 -1.98 -3.19
N LEU A 245 -21.46 -2.10 -4.18
CA LEU A 245 -22.08 -3.39 -4.53
C LEU A 245 -21.06 -4.34 -5.17
N ILE A 246 -20.24 -3.84 -6.10
CA ILE A 246 -19.16 -4.63 -6.72
C ILE A 246 -18.07 -4.94 -5.68
N ARG A 247 -17.73 -3.96 -4.83
CA ARG A 247 -16.82 -4.15 -3.70
C ARG A 247 -17.27 -5.32 -2.82
N ASP A 248 -18.53 -5.31 -2.39
CA ASP A 248 -19.10 -6.33 -1.51
C ASP A 248 -19.22 -7.70 -2.20
N GLU A 249 -19.54 -7.72 -3.49
CA GLU A 249 -19.55 -8.95 -4.30
C GLU A 249 -18.16 -9.61 -4.34
N LEU A 250 -17.13 -8.84 -4.70
CA LEU A 250 -15.74 -9.32 -4.73
C LEU A 250 -15.23 -9.69 -3.33
N ALA A 251 -15.62 -8.93 -2.30
CA ALA A 251 -15.31 -9.24 -0.91
C ALA A 251 -15.87 -10.61 -0.51
N ARG A 252 -17.16 -10.87 -0.80
CA ARG A 252 -17.81 -12.14 -0.50
C ARG A 252 -17.22 -13.31 -1.28
N GLU A 253 -16.84 -13.10 -2.54
CA GLU A 253 -16.37 -14.18 -3.41
C GLU A 253 -14.90 -14.54 -3.21
N LYS A 254 -14.07 -13.54 -2.90
CA LYS A 254 -12.61 -13.67 -2.87
C LYS A 254 -11.98 -13.31 -1.53
N ASN A 255 -12.76 -12.85 -0.56
CA ASN A 255 -12.28 -12.32 0.72
C ASN A 255 -11.29 -11.16 0.53
N VAL A 256 -11.63 -10.24 -0.38
CA VAL A 256 -10.88 -8.99 -0.61
C VAL A 256 -10.96 -8.10 0.62
N LEU A 257 -9.81 -7.59 1.06
CA LEU A 257 -9.69 -6.69 2.21
C LEU A 257 -9.42 -5.23 1.81
N CYS A 258 -8.84 -5.02 0.63
CA CYS A 258 -8.44 -3.71 0.14
C CYS A 258 -8.52 -3.62 -1.38
N PHE A 259 -8.84 -2.44 -1.90
CA PHE A 259 -8.77 -2.07 -3.32
C PHE A 259 -7.69 -1.01 -3.55
N GLU A 260 -6.89 -1.20 -4.59
CA GLU A 260 -5.85 -0.24 -5.06
C GLU A 260 -5.68 -0.37 -6.59
N THR A 261 -4.78 0.42 -7.18
CA THR A 261 -4.71 0.54 -8.66
C THR A 261 -3.38 0.17 -9.33
N GLU A 262 -2.33 -0.15 -8.58
CA GLU A 262 -0.98 -0.29 -9.15
C GLU A 262 -0.45 -1.71 -9.17
N ALA A 263 -0.66 -2.48 -8.10
CA ALA A 263 0.12 -3.68 -7.79
C ALA A 263 0.06 -4.75 -8.88
N ALA A 264 -1.06 -4.92 -9.57
CA ALA A 264 -1.17 -5.90 -10.66
C ALA A 264 -0.21 -5.65 -11.83
N GLY A 265 0.29 -4.42 -11.99
CA GLY A 265 1.35 -4.10 -12.96
C GLY A 265 2.74 -4.53 -12.51
N LEU A 266 2.94 -4.74 -11.21
CA LEU A 266 4.23 -4.99 -10.57
C LEU A 266 4.47 -6.47 -10.30
N MET A 267 3.50 -7.19 -9.73
CA MET A 267 3.73 -8.48 -9.07
C MET A 267 4.54 -9.52 -9.88
N ASN A 268 4.41 -9.52 -11.21
CA ASN A 268 5.09 -10.49 -12.07
C ASN A 268 6.49 -10.05 -12.54
N ASN A 269 6.78 -8.75 -12.56
CA ASN A 269 8.04 -8.19 -13.09
C ASN A 269 8.82 -7.37 -12.07
N PHE A 270 8.26 -7.12 -10.89
CA PHE A 270 8.89 -6.43 -9.79
C PHE A 270 8.42 -7.13 -8.51
N PRO A 271 9.09 -8.23 -8.10
CA PRO A 271 8.66 -9.03 -6.96
C PRO A 271 8.59 -8.18 -5.69
N CYS A 272 7.37 -7.83 -5.28
CA CYS A 272 7.12 -6.89 -4.20
C CYS A 272 6.08 -7.37 -3.19
N LEU A 273 6.14 -6.79 -1.99
CA LEU A 273 5.03 -6.81 -1.04
C LEU A 273 4.20 -5.54 -1.22
N VAL A 274 2.87 -5.66 -1.11
CA VAL A 274 1.95 -4.53 -1.22
C VAL A 274 1.43 -4.18 0.17
N ILE A 275 1.55 -2.91 0.54
CA ILE A 275 1.17 -2.40 1.87
C ILE A 275 0.30 -1.17 1.65
N ARG A 276 -0.96 -1.23 2.11
CA ARG A 276 -1.95 -0.18 1.88
C ARG A 276 -2.49 0.36 3.19
N GLY A 277 -2.31 1.65 3.42
CA GLY A 277 -3.01 2.38 4.47
C GLY A 277 -4.42 2.70 4.01
N ILE A 278 -5.41 2.47 4.86
CA ILE A 278 -6.80 2.61 4.47
C ILE A 278 -7.24 4.07 4.60
N CYS A 279 -7.54 4.69 3.46
CA CYS A 279 -7.96 6.10 3.40
C CYS A 279 -9.45 6.30 3.09
N ASP A 280 -10.11 5.32 2.48
CA ASP A 280 -11.56 5.31 2.23
C ASP A 280 -12.09 3.85 2.26
N TYR A 281 -13.37 3.66 1.91
CA TYR A 281 -14.02 2.34 1.92
C TYR A 281 -14.31 1.75 0.54
N ALA A 282 -13.55 2.15 -0.50
CA ALA A 282 -13.73 1.65 -1.86
C ALA A 282 -15.19 1.76 -2.37
N ASP A 283 -15.84 2.87 -2.06
CA ASP A 283 -17.20 3.18 -2.49
C ASP A 283 -17.30 4.63 -2.99
N SER A 284 -18.51 5.16 -3.13
CA SER A 284 -18.70 6.53 -3.61
C SER A 284 -18.20 7.61 -2.63
N HIS A 285 -17.86 7.26 -1.39
CA HIS A 285 -17.45 8.16 -0.32
C HIS A 285 -15.92 8.30 -0.29
N LYS A 286 -15.37 9.08 -1.23
CA LYS A 286 -13.94 9.44 -1.16
C LYS A 286 -13.65 10.22 0.12
N ASN A 287 -12.56 9.88 0.79
CA ASN A 287 -12.12 10.59 1.99
C ASN A 287 -10.67 11.06 1.83
N GLU A 288 -10.52 12.36 1.56
CA GLU A 288 -9.21 12.98 1.36
C GLU A 288 -8.50 13.33 2.68
N GLU A 289 -9.25 13.45 3.78
CA GLU A 289 -8.73 13.82 5.10
C GLU A 289 -7.81 12.73 5.67
N TRP A 290 -8.11 11.46 5.40
CA TRP A 290 -7.36 10.31 5.92
C TRP A 290 -6.14 9.94 5.09
N GLN A 291 -5.98 10.45 3.87
CA GLN A 291 -4.92 10.01 2.95
C GLN A 291 -3.51 10.21 3.53
N GLY A 292 -3.25 11.35 4.18
CA GLY A 292 -1.94 11.63 4.75
C GLY A 292 -1.57 10.67 5.87
N TYR A 293 -2.46 10.52 6.86
CA TYR A 293 -2.22 9.58 7.97
C TYR A 293 -2.15 8.13 7.50
N ALA A 294 -3.04 7.70 6.61
CA ALA A 294 -3.01 6.35 6.04
C ALA A 294 -1.68 6.06 5.32
N ALA A 295 -1.17 7.01 4.53
CA ALA A 295 0.14 6.90 3.90
C ALA A 295 1.28 6.75 4.92
N MET A 296 1.26 7.55 6.00
CA MET A 296 2.22 7.46 7.10
C MET A 296 2.16 6.11 7.83
N ALA A 297 0.96 5.60 8.11
CA ALA A 297 0.78 4.30 8.74
C ALA A 297 1.36 3.16 7.89
N ALA A 298 1.05 3.14 6.59
CA ALA A 298 1.59 2.17 5.65
C ALA A 298 3.13 2.24 5.55
N ALA A 299 3.68 3.46 5.47
CA ALA A 299 5.13 3.67 5.41
C ALA A 299 5.83 3.27 6.73
N ALA A 300 5.23 3.55 7.89
CA ALA A 300 5.75 3.14 9.18
C ALA A 300 5.78 1.61 9.33
N TYR A 301 4.74 0.91 8.87
CA TYR A 301 4.76 -0.55 8.82
C TYR A 301 5.83 -1.09 7.87
N ALA A 302 6.02 -0.47 6.70
CA ALA A 302 7.07 -0.85 5.76
C ALA A 302 8.47 -0.66 6.37
N LYS A 303 8.67 0.38 7.19
CA LYS A 303 9.90 0.58 7.95
C LYS A 303 10.15 -0.56 8.94
N ASP A 304 9.18 -0.89 9.79
CA ASP A 304 9.32 -1.98 10.75
C ASP A 304 9.56 -3.33 10.05
N LEU A 305 8.92 -3.56 8.90
CA LEU A 305 9.10 -4.75 8.09
C LEU A 305 10.56 -4.88 7.60
N LEU A 306 11.14 -3.81 7.07
CA LEU A 306 12.54 -3.82 6.62
C LEU A 306 13.50 -4.04 7.79
N GLN A 307 13.27 -3.39 8.93
CA GLN A 307 14.07 -3.59 10.15
C GLN A 307 14.00 -5.01 10.69
N ARG A 308 12.95 -5.78 10.37
CA ARG A 308 12.84 -7.20 10.72
C ARG A 308 13.78 -8.10 9.92
N ILE A 309 14.18 -7.69 8.72
CA ILE A 309 14.97 -8.49 7.78
C ILE A 309 16.45 -8.18 7.96
N PRO A 310 17.31 -9.17 8.26
CA PRO A 310 18.75 -8.96 8.28
C PRO A 310 19.30 -8.60 6.89
N LEU A 311 20.24 -7.64 6.81
CA LEU A 311 20.84 -7.17 5.55
C LEU A 311 21.36 -8.32 4.67
N ASN A 312 22.11 -9.25 5.25
CA ASN A 312 22.71 -10.38 4.54
C ASN A 312 21.67 -11.32 3.90
N ARG A 313 20.41 -11.31 4.37
CA ARG A 313 19.32 -12.07 3.76
C ARG A 313 18.83 -11.41 2.48
N ILE A 314 18.72 -10.08 2.44
CA ILE A 314 18.36 -9.34 1.22
C ILE A 314 19.48 -9.44 0.19
N GLU A 315 20.74 -9.30 0.61
CA GLU A 315 21.88 -9.40 -0.31
C GLU A 315 22.03 -10.79 -0.96
N ALA A 316 21.53 -11.83 -0.29
CA ALA A 316 21.52 -13.21 -0.80
C ALA A 316 20.38 -13.49 -1.80
N GLU A 317 19.34 -12.65 -1.86
CA GLU A 317 18.28 -12.77 -2.86
C GLU A 317 18.83 -12.44 -4.26
N GLU A 318 18.27 -13.04 -5.30
CA GLU A 318 18.66 -12.74 -6.68
C GLU A 318 18.31 -11.29 -7.05
N ARG A 319 19.08 -10.67 -7.95
CA ARG A 319 18.73 -9.35 -8.50
C ARG A 319 17.43 -9.49 -9.27
N ILE A 320 16.52 -8.54 -9.10
CA ILE A 320 15.26 -8.54 -9.85
C ILE A 320 15.53 -8.53 -11.37
N THR A 321 16.56 -7.81 -11.82
CA THR A 321 17.00 -7.80 -13.22
C THR A 321 17.45 -9.18 -13.73
N GLY A 322 18.02 -10.02 -12.86
CA GLY A 322 18.34 -11.42 -13.18
C GLY A 322 17.09 -12.28 -13.33
N ILE A 323 16.13 -12.14 -12.40
CA ILE A 323 14.86 -12.88 -12.40
C ILE A 323 14.02 -12.62 -13.66
N ILE A 324 13.99 -11.37 -14.15
CA ILE A 324 13.19 -11.00 -15.34
C ILE A 324 13.87 -11.45 -16.64
N SER A 325 15.20 -11.56 -16.64
CA SER A 325 15.97 -11.88 -17.85
C SER A 325 16.15 -13.37 -18.10
N GLY A 326 15.82 -14.22 -17.12
CA GLY A 326 15.91 -15.68 -17.19
C GLY A 326 14.57 -16.35 -17.45
#